data_AF-A0A1X2GJ94-F1
#
_entry.id   AF-A0A1X2GJ94-F1
#
_cell.length_a   1.000
_cell.length_b   1.000
_cell.length_c   1.000
_cell.angle_alpha   90.00
_cell.angle_beta   90.00
_cell.angle_gamma   90.00
#
_symmetry.space_group_name_H-M   'P 1'
#
loop_
_entity.id
_entity.type
_entity.pdbx_description
1 polymer ?
#
loop_
_entity_poly.entity_id
_entity_poly.type
_entity_poly.pdbx_seq_one_letter_code
_entity_poly.pdbx_strand_id
1 'polypeptide(L)'
;FNTSAWKATAVIVGASIVWYNVDQSIRNAGNKNVITKWIEGVMTPSDENDKMNQVFADNAQKLAEYRLVYQEAQRAPIHRMRYPESLERSSARALTTGGNVDVSDVKVNTY
;
A
#
# COMPACT_ATOMS: atom_id res chain seq x y z
N PHE A 1 -41.58 -3.53 60.49
CA PHE A 1 -40.51 -3.66 59.48
C PHE A 1 -40.93 -4.39 58.19
N ASN A 2 -42.23 -4.43 57.84
CA ASN A 2 -42.74 -5.14 56.66
C ASN A 2 -43.49 -4.20 55.68
N THR A 3 -42.88 -3.07 55.33
CA THR A 3 -43.48 -2.08 54.44
C THR A 3 -42.60 -1.86 53.21
N SER A 4 -43.19 -1.91 52.03
CA SER A 4 -42.51 -1.79 50.71
C SER A 4 -41.75 -0.47 50.53
N ALA A 5 -42.04 0.55 51.34
CA ALA A 5 -41.44 1.87 51.26
C ALA A 5 -39.91 1.83 51.39
N TRP A 6 -39.33 1.10 52.36
CA TRP A 6 -37.88 1.08 52.54
C TRP A 6 -37.15 0.39 51.39
N LYS A 7 -37.78 -0.62 50.76
CA LYS A 7 -37.25 -1.29 49.57
C LYS A 7 -37.29 -0.34 48.36
N ALA A 8 -38.40 0.39 48.18
CA ALA A 8 -38.51 1.40 47.14
C ALA A 8 -37.49 2.52 47.32
N THR A 9 -37.28 3.00 48.55
CA THR A 9 -36.25 4.01 48.85
C THR A 9 -34.85 3.48 48.57
N ALA A 10 -34.54 2.22 48.93
CA ALA A 10 -33.24 1.61 48.64
C ALA A 10 -32.97 1.49 47.13
N VAL A 11 -33.99 1.14 46.33
CA VAL A 11 -33.88 1.08 44.86
C VAL A 11 -33.66 2.47 44.27
N ILE A 12 -34.39 3.48 44.74
CA ILE A 12 -34.23 4.87 44.27
C ILE A 12 -32.84 5.41 44.59
N VAL A 13 -32.33 5.15 45.80
CA VAL A 13 -30.99 5.57 46.22
C VAL A 13 -29.90 4.81 45.44
N GLY A 14 -30.08 3.51 45.20
CA GLY A 14 -29.17 2.75 44.35
C GLY A 14 -29.15 3.28 42.91
N ALA A 15 -30.32 3.55 42.34
CA ALA A 15 -30.44 4.12 41.00
C ALA A 15 -29.82 5.52 40.89
N SER A 16 -29.98 6.38 41.91
CA SER A 16 -29.40 7.72 41.91
C SER A 16 -27.87 7.71 42.03
N ILE A 17 -27.29 6.78 42.80
CA ILE A 17 -25.83 6.60 42.89
C ILE A 17 -25.25 6.11 41.57
N VAL A 18 -25.89 5.12 40.94
CA VAL A 18 -25.48 4.62 39.62
C VAL A 18 -25.57 5.74 38.58
N TRP A 19 -26.67 6.49 38.58
CA TRP A 19 -26.86 7.62 37.68
C TRP A 19 -25.83 8.72 37.91
N TYR A 20 -25.50 9.05 39.15
CA TYR A 20 -24.49 10.06 39.49
C TYR A 20 -23.09 9.68 38.96
N ASN A 21 -22.69 8.42 39.10
CA ASN A 21 -21.39 7.95 38.57
C ASN A 21 -21.36 7.96 37.03
N VAL A 22 -22.47 7.59 36.38
CA VAL A 22 -22.60 7.65 34.93
C VAL A 22 -22.58 9.10 34.42
N ASP A 23 -23.33 10.00 35.05
CA ASP A 23 -23.37 11.42 34.72
C ASP A 23 -22.00 12.08 34.92
N GLN A 24 -21.29 11.75 36.01
CA GLN A 24 -19.94 12.27 36.25
C GLN A 24 -18.91 11.72 35.23
N SER A 25 -19.05 10.46 34.81
CA SER A 25 -18.26 9.89 33.71
C SER A 25 -18.53 10.60 32.38
N ILE A 26 -19.80 10.91 32.09
CA ILE A 26 -20.22 11.65 30.89
C ILE A 26 -19.73 13.10 30.92
N ARG A 27 -19.84 13.79 32.07
CA ARG A 27 -19.41 15.19 32.25
C ARG A 27 -17.89 15.35 32.21
N ASN A 28 -17.14 14.41 32.81
CA ASN A 28 -15.67 14.41 32.76
C ASN A 28 -15.13 13.93 31.40
N ALA A 29 -15.99 13.41 30.51
CA ALA A 29 -15.58 12.86 29.22
C ALA A 29 -15.48 13.88 28.08
N GLY A 30 -15.67 15.19 28.32
CA GLY A 30 -15.35 16.25 27.35
C GLY A 30 -15.65 15.85 25.90
N ASN A 31 -16.93 15.75 25.54
CA ASN A 31 -17.45 15.41 24.21
C ASN A 31 -17.29 13.97 23.67
N LYS A 32 -16.69 13.01 24.36
CA LYS A 32 -16.70 11.60 23.89
C LYS A 32 -17.71 10.74 24.63
N ASN A 33 -18.67 10.19 23.89
CA ASN A 33 -19.68 9.26 24.40
C ASN A 33 -19.01 8.00 24.96
N VAL A 34 -19.61 7.35 25.97
CA VAL A 34 -19.01 6.20 26.70
C VAL A 34 -18.69 5.05 25.74
N ILE A 35 -19.52 4.88 24.72
CA ILE A 35 -19.35 3.89 23.65
C ILE A 35 -18.07 4.18 22.85
N THR A 36 -17.79 5.45 22.54
CA THR A 36 -16.60 5.86 21.79
C THR A 36 -15.32 5.56 22.56
N LYS A 37 -15.30 5.80 23.88
CA LYS A 37 -14.15 5.43 24.73
C LYS A 37 -13.91 3.92 24.81
N TRP A 38 -14.97 3.12 24.85
CA TRP A 38 -14.86 1.67 24.84
C TRP A 38 -14.28 1.15 23.52
N ILE A 39 -14.76 1.69 22.40
CA ILE A 39 -14.22 1.38 21.07
C ILE A 39 -12.75 1.79 20.97
N GLU A 40 -12.39 3.00 21.43
CA GLU A 40 -11.01 3.49 21.46
C GLU A 40 -10.07 2.64 22.31
N GLY A 41 -10.56 2.01 23.39
CA GLY A 41 -9.76 1.13 24.24
C GLY A 41 -9.48 -0.26 23.63
N VAL A 42 -10.30 -0.69 22.66
CA VAL A 42 -10.12 -1.97 21.95
C VAL A 42 -9.42 -1.78 20.61
N MET A 43 -9.51 -0.58 20.03
CA MET A 43 -8.85 -0.23 18.77
C MET A 43 -7.38 0.16 18.97
N THR A 44 -6.60 -0.01 17.91
CA THR A 44 -5.22 0.50 17.82
C THR A 44 -5.23 2.03 17.91
N PRO A 45 -4.31 2.64 18.68
CA PRO A 45 -4.18 4.09 18.75
C PRO A 45 -3.99 4.72 17.37
N SER A 46 -4.61 5.89 17.16
CA SER A 46 -4.47 6.64 15.90
C SER A 46 -3.02 6.92 15.55
N ASP A 47 -2.20 7.23 16.56
CA ASP A 47 -0.78 7.56 16.38
C ASP A 47 0.04 6.40 15.80
N GLU A 48 -0.33 5.15 16.12
CA GLU A 48 0.35 3.97 15.56
C GLU A 48 -0.07 3.74 14.10
N ASN A 49 -1.36 3.92 13.79
CA ASN A 49 -1.86 3.86 12.42
C ASN A 49 -1.26 4.98 11.55
N ASP A 50 -1.11 6.18 12.08
CA ASP A 50 -0.52 7.30 11.35
C ASP A 50 0.97 7.05 11.04
N LYS A 51 1.72 6.48 12.00
CA LYS A 51 3.11 6.05 11.76
C LYS A 51 3.18 4.97 10.68
N MET A 52 2.30 3.97 10.72
CA MET A 52 2.25 2.93 9.69
C MET A 52 1.93 3.52 8.31
N ASN A 53 0.95 4.42 8.23
CA ASN A 53 0.56 5.08 6.99
C ASN A 53 1.71 5.92 6.41
N GLN A 54 2.47 6.62 7.25
CA GLN A 54 3.68 7.33 6.82
C GLN A 54 4.73 6.37 6.23
N VAL A 55 4.99 5.25 6.89
CA VAL A 55 5.94 4.24 6.38
C VAL A 55 5.49 3.68 5.01
N PHE A 56 4.20 3.43 4.83
CA PHE A 56 3.68 2.99 3.53
C PHE A 56 3.80 4.06 2.45
N ALA A 57 3.53 5.32 2.78
CA ALA A 57 3.70 6.44 1.86
C ALA A 57 5.15 6.58 1.41
N ASP A 58 6.11 6.51 2.34
CA ASP A 58 7.55 6.58 2.04
C ASP A 58 8.01 5.44 1.13
N ASN A 59 7.53 4.21 1.40
CA ASN A 59 7.86 3.05 0.58
C ASN A 59 7.27 3.14 -0.82
N ALA A 60 6.03 3.63 -0.95
CA ALA A 60 5.41 3.85 -2.25
C ALA A 60 6.16 4.91 -3.07
N GLN A 61 6.63 5.98 -2.43
CA GLN A 61 7.46 6.99 -3.08
C GLN A 61 8.78 6.40 -3.58
N LYS A 62 9.51 5.67 -2.72
CA LYS A 62 10.76 4.99 -3.13
C LYS A 62 10.54 4.03 -4.30
N LEU A 63 9.47 3.25 -4.27
CA LEU A 63 9.14 2.33 -5.37
C LEU A 63 8.85 3.08 -6.67
N ALA A 64 8.15 4.21 -6.61
CA ALA A 64 7.87 5.04 -7.77
C ALA A 64 9.17 5.63 -8.38
N GLU A 65 10.08 6.10 -7.53
CA GLU A 65 11.41 6.57 -7.95
C GLU A 65 12.20 5.46 -8.64
N TYR A 66 12.28 4.26 -8.05
CA TYR A 66 12.93 3.11 -8.68
C TYR A 66 12.31 2.77 -10.04
N ARG A 67 10.98 2.78 -10.13
CA ARG A 67 10.28 2.48 -11.39
C ARG A 67 10.62 3.48 -12.48
N LEU A 68 10.73 4.77 -12.15
CA LEU A 68 11.11 5.80 -13.11
C LEU A 68 12.52 5.56 -13.67
N VAL A 69 13.48 5.24 -12.78
CA VAL A 69 14.86 4.90 -13.19
C VAL A 69 14.89 3.68 -14.13
N TYR A 70 14.11 2.64 -13.86
CA TYR A 70 14.03 1.46 -14.73
C TYR A 70 13.32 1.74 -16.05
N GLN A 71 12.33 2.63 -16.06
CA GLN A 71 11.64 3.02 -17.29
C GLN A 71 12.52 3.88 -18.21
N GLU A 72 13.41 4.70 -17.66
CA GLU A 72 14.41 5.43 -18.45
C GLU A 72 15.54 4.49 -18.93
N ALA A 73 15.88 3.48 -18.14
CA ALA A 73 16.80 2.41 -18.52
C ALA A 73 16.17 1.35 -19.44
N GLN A 74 15.38 1.76 -20.44
CA GLN A 74 14.88 0.80 -21.43
C GLN A 74 16.07 0.08 -22.08
N ARG A 75 16.07 -1.25 -22.00
CA ARG A 75 17.02 -2.08 -22.73
C ARG A 75 16.86 -1.74 -24.21
N ALA A 76 17.96 -1.35 -24.87
CA ALA A 76 17.94 -0.99 -26.28
C ALA A 76 17.19 -2.05 -27.10
N PRO A 77 16.29 -1.64 -28.04
CA PRO A 77 15.47 -2.57 -28.79
C PRO A 77 16.37 -3.57 -29.53
N ILE A 78 16.18 -4.87 -29.25
CA ILE A 78 16.92 -5.92 -29.93
C ILE A 78 16.29 -6.12 -31.30
N HIS A 79 16.82 -5.46 -32.33
CA HIS A 79 16.42 -5.67 -33.70
C HIS A 79 16.90 -7.06 -34.18
N ARG A 80 15.95 -7.98 -34.33
CA ARG A 80 16.22 -9.30 -34.91
C ARG A 80 15.91 -9.26 -36.40
N MET A 81 16.90 -9.60 -37.22
CA MET A 81 16.68 -9.76 -38.64
C MET A 81 15.82 -11.00 -38.90
N ARG A 82 14.73 -10.85 -39.68
CA ARG A 82 13.81 -11.96 -39.98
C ARG A 82 14.47 -13.07 -40.83
N TYR A 83 15.41 -12.69 -41.69
CA TYR A 83 16.09 -13.59 -42.62
C TYR A 83 17.61 -13.33 -42.57
N PRO A 84 18.33 -13.88 -41.57
CA PRO A 84 19.79 -13.73 -41.49
C PRO A 84 20.51 -14.33 -42.70
N GLU A 85 19.92 -15.38 -43.29
CA GLU A 85 20.36 -16.02 -44.54
C GLU A 85 20.43 -15.09 -45.76
N SER A 86 19.76 -13.93 -45.72
CA SER A 86 19.86 -12.95 -46.80
C SER A 86 21.25 -12.32 -46.92
N LEU A 87 22.05 -12.36 -45.84
CA LEU A 87 23.44 -11.91 -45.83
C LEU A 87 24.33 -12.81 -46.70
N GLU A 88 24.06 -14.12 -46.72
CA GLU A 88 24.79 -15.09 -47.55
C GLU A 88 24.31 -15.13 -49.00
N ARG A 89 23.04 -14.77 -49.23
CA ARG A 89 22.44 -14.72 -50.58
C ARG A 89 22.74 -13.42 -51.34
N SER A 90 23.54 -12.51 -50.76
CA SER A 90 23.99 -11.30 -51.45
C SER A 90 24.77 -11.68 -52.70
N SER A 91 24.35 -11.16 -53.86
CA SER A 91 24.98 -11.46 -55.14
C SER A 91 26.40 -10.89 -55.18
N ALA A 92 27.39 -11.75 -55.43
CA ALA A 92 28.80 -11.36 -55.55
C ALA A 92 29.09 -10.37 -56.71
N ARG A 93 28.11 -10.08 -57.58
CA ARG A 93 28.31 -9.33 -58.83
C ARG A 93 27.69 -7.93 -58.86
N ALA A 94 27.21 -7.40 -57.73
CA ALA A 94 26.65 -6.04 -57.66
C ALA A 94 26.78 -5.41 -56.26
N LEU A 95 27.99 -5.45 -55.69
CA LEU A 95 28.25 -4.93 -54.35
C LEU A 95 28.60 -3.43 -54.41
N THR A 96 27.68 -2.57 -53.96
CA THR A 96 27.99 -1.15 -53.75
C THR A 96 28.94 -1.01 -52.57
N THR A 97 29.95 -0.15 -52.69
CA THR A 97 30.95 0.10 -51.64
C THR A 97 30.26 0.57 -50.36
N GLY A 98 30.50 -0.10 -49.22
CA GLY A 98 29.84 0.18 -47.94
C GLY A 98 28.48 -0.50 -47.74
N GLY A 99 27.95 -1.21 -48.73
CA GLY A 99 26.67 -1.95 -48.62
C GLY A 99 26.80 -3.37 -48.06
N ASN A 100 28.03 -3.87 -47.85
CA ASN A 100 28.29 -5.22 -47.36
C ASN A 100 29.24 -5.16 -46.17
N VAL A 101 29.00 -6.04 -45.20
CA VAL A 101 29.80 -6.18 -43.98
C VAL A 101 30.28 -7.63 -43.91
N ASP A 102 31.47 -7.85 -43.36
CA ASP A 102 31.98 -9.19 -43.13
C ASP A 102 31.13 -9.91 -42.06
N VAL A 103 30.64 -11.09 -42.40
CA VAL A 103 29.74 -11.89 -41.55
C VAL A 103 30.38 -13.22 -41.12
N SER A 104 31.68 -13.41 -41.36
CA SER A 104 32.35 -14.69 -41.10
C SER A 104 32.32 -15.15 -39.63
N ASP A 105 32.17 -14.23 -38.67
CA ASP A 105 32.11 -14.51 -37.22
C ASP A 105 30.72 -14.20 -36.60
N VAL A 106 29.68 -14.11 -37.42
CA VAL A 106 28.33 -13.86 -36.91
C VAL A 106 27.78 -15.12 -36.23
N LYS A 107 27.66 -15.07 -34.90
CA LYS A 107 27.02 -16.14 -34.11
C LYS A 107 25.49 -16.01 -34.17
N VAL A 108 24.87 -16.79 -35.05
CA VAL A 108 23.41 -16.89 -35.12
C VAL A 108 22.90 -17.71 -33.95
N ASN A 109 22.08 -17.10 -33.09
CA ASN A 109 21.40 -17.79 -32.00
C ASN A 109 20.02 -18.24 -32.49
N THR A 110 19.95 -19.42 -33.09
CA THR A 110 18.70 -20.17 -33.32
C THR A 110 18.42 -21.01 -32.08
N TYR A 111 17.24 -20.79 -31.47
CA TYR A 111 16.67 -21.43 -30.27
C TYR A 111 17.47 -22.54 -29.60
#